data_AF-A0AAJ6ABZ6-F1
#
_entry.id   AF-A0AAJ6ABZ6-F1
#
_cell.length_a   1.000
_cell.length_b   1.000
_cell.length_c   1.000
_cell.angle_alpha   90.00
_cell.angle_beta   90.00
_cell.angle_gamma   90.00
#
_symmetry.space_group_name_H-M   'P 1'
#
loop_
_entity.id
_entity.type
_entity.pdbx_description
1 polymer ?
#
loop_
_entity_poly.entity_id
_entity_poly.type
_entity_poly.pdbx_seq_one_letter_code
_entity_poly.pdbx_strand_id
1 'polypeptide(L)'
;MESKTVIRVRPATWFANPPRPGYIPGFLGQGSEVPLPKIPEALAGDVVKLSDNTTELKYMHYSVVMSASRQLAWFSAVNIDGSVIQRLARTDRNPDRPEAVRTRAGELEAADVWWFDGRLSPDAQVGGIIYDGTDFDYGHLTRRLDPVWGDDRTVRIANDDTFYMTNCTPQAHRLNSRLSCWCRTR
;
A
#
# COMPACT_ATOMS: atom_id res chain seq x y z
N MET A 1 -13.19 24.61 8.89
CA MET A 1 -12.99 23.86 7.65
C MET A 1 -11.95 22.81 7.95
N GLU A 2 -12.37 21.55 8.10
CA GLU A 2 -11.42 20.44 8.25
C GLU A 2 -10.49 20.40 7.04
N SER A 3 -9.19 20.20 7.29
CA SER A 3 -8.21 20.13 6.20
C SER A 3 -8.47 18.87 5.39
N LYS A 4 -8.83 19.03 4.12
CA LYS A 4 -8.93 17.91 3.18
C LYS A 4 -7.59 17.17 3.11
N THR A 5 -7.63 15.84 3.09
CA THR A 5 -6.42 15.03 2.96
C THR A 5 -5.77 15.31 1.60
N VAL A 6 -4.48 15.65 1.60
CA VAL A 6 -3.73 15.90 0.36
C VAL A 6 -3.21 14.57 -0.17
N ILE A 7 -3.91 14.01 -1.15
CA ILE A 7 -3.43 12.83 -1.89
C ILE A 7 -2.58 13.31 -3.07
N ARG A 8 -1.33 12.84 -3.14
CA ARG A 8 -0.38 13.18 -4.20
C ARG A 8 -0.34 12.08 -5.26
N VAL A 9 0.39 12.28 -6.36
CA VAL A 9 0.54 11.26 -7.42
C VAL A 9 2.01 10.89 -7.58
N ARG A 10 2.34 9.60 -7.65
CA ARG A 10 3.67 9.15 -8.08
C ARG A 10 3.61 8.65 -9.53
N PRO A 11 4.52 9.08 -10.41
CA PRO A 11 4.55 8.59 -11.78
C PRO A 11 4.93 7.10 -11.83
N ALA A 12 4.49 6.37 -12.85
CA ALA A 12 4.81 4.94 -13.02
C ALA A 12 6.32 4.64 -12.98
N THR A 13 7.15 5.56 -13.50
CA THR A 13 8.62 5.45 -13.49
C THR A 13 9.21 5.36 -12.08
N TRP A 14 8.48 5.79 -11.06
CA TRP A 14 8.91 5.72 -9.67
C TRP A 14 9.19 4.28 -9.21
N PHE A 15 8.40 3.33 -9.68
CA PHE A 15 8.47 1.93 -9.25
C PHE A 15 9.55 1.12 -9.97
N ALA A 16 10.25 1.73 -10.93
CA ALA A 16 11.30 1.09 -11.71
C ALA A 16 12.68 1.18 -11.05
N ASN A 17 12.90 2.10 -10.09
CA ASN A 17 14.22 2.29 -9.46
C ASN A 17 14.14 2.54 -7.93
N PRO A 18 14.46 1.54 -7.09
CA PRO A 18 14.72 0.15 -7.49
C PRO A 18 13.43 -0.54 -7.97
N PRO A 19 13.54 -1.53 -8.86
CA PRO A 19 12.40 -2.30 -9.31
C PRO A 19 11.73 -2.98 -8.13
N ARG A 20 10.40 -2.96 -8.12
CA ARG A 20 9.60 -3.62 -7.09
C ARG A 20 9.40 -5.10 -7.45
N PRO A 21 9.89 -6.05 -6.62
CA PRO A 21 9.77 -7.48 -6.93
C PRO A 21 8.32 -7.98 -6.83
N GLY A 22 7.50 -7.32 -6.00
CA GLY A 22 6.16 -7.79 -5.68
C GLY A 22 6.17 -8.92 -4.66
N TYR A 23 5.06 -9.64 -4.62
CA TYR A 23 4.87 -10.87 -3.88
C TYR A 23 5.60 -12.04 -4.54
N ILE A 24 6.22 -12.89 -3.73
CA ILE A 24 7.01 -14.06 -4.13
C ILE A 24 6.25 -15.32 -3.66
N PRO A 25 5.68 -16.14 -4.56
CA PRO A 25 4.95 -17.35 -4.20
C PRO A 25 5.77 -18.40 -3.45
N GLY A 26 7.04 -18.59 -3.84
CA GLY A 26 7.96 -19.54 -3.22
C GLY A 26 8.72 -19.01 -2.00
N PHE A 27 8.25 -17.93 -1.39
CA PHE A 27 8.96 -17.24 -0.30
C PHE A 27 9.22 -18.12 0.93
N LEU A 28 8.37 -19.11 1.20
CA LEU A 28 8.51 -20.00 2.37
C LEU A 28 9.60 -21.07 2.20
N GLY A 29 10.27 -21.13 1.05
CA GLY A 29 11.34 -22.09 0.76
C GLY A 29 10.87 -23.31 -0.02
N GLN A 30 11.78 -24.28 -0.20
CA GLN A 30 11.55 -25.43 -1.07
C GLN A 30 10.33 -26.25 -0.65
N GLY A 31 9.46 -26.54 -1.62
CA GLY A 31 8.26 -27.36 -1.44
C GLY A 31 7.04 -26.64 -0.87
N SER A 32 7.12 -25.33 -0.59
CA SER A 32 6.01 -24.52 -0.07
C SER A 32 5.77 -23.29 -0.93
N GLU A 33 4.97 -23.45 -1.99
CA GLU A 33 4.52 -22.34 -2.83
C GLU A 33 3.09 -21.93 -2.46
N VAL A 34 2.87 -20.63 -2.29
CA VAL A 34 1.56 -20.03 -2.09
C VAL A 34 1.31 -19.09 -3.27
N PRO A 35 0.55 -19.50 -4.31
CA PRO A 35 0.28 -18.64 -5.45
C PRO A 35 -0.64 -17.48 -5.06
N LEU A 36 -0.58 -16.39 -5.83
CA LEU A 36 -1.56 -15.32 -5.70
C LEU A 36 -2.99 -15.85 -5.91
N PRO A 37 -3.99 -15.31 -5.20
CA PRO A 37 -5.39 -15.64 -5.44
C PRO A 37 -5.78 -15.44 -6.91
N LYS A 38 -6.53 -16.39 -7.46
CA LYS A 38 -7.07 -16.28 -8.82
C LYS A 38 -8.44 -15.60 -8.77
N ILE A 39 -8.62 -14.57 -9.58
CA ILE A 39 -9.93 -13.97 -9.80
C ILE A 39 -10.74 -14.90 -10.72
N PRO A 40 -11.99 -15.26 -10.38
CA PRO A 40 -12.85 -16.05 -11.25
C PRO A 40 -12.99 -15.41 -12.63
N GLU A 41 -13.05 -16.21 -13.69
CA GLU A 41 -13.14 -15.72 -15.08
C GLU A 41 -14.35 -14.80 -15.30
N ALA A 42 -15.48 -15.10 -14.65
CA ALA A 42 -16.68 -14.26 -14.66
C ALA A 42 -16.45 -12.83 -14.15
N LEU A 43 -15.40 -12.60 -13.35
CA LEU A 43 -15.02 -11.32 -12.78
C LEU A 43 -13.76 -10.73 -13.41
N ALA A 44 -13.14 -11.41 -14.38
CA ALA A 44 -11.88 -10.98 -15.00
C ALA A 44 -12.02 -9.63 -15.74
N GLY A 45 -13.22 -9.31 -16.24
CA GLY A 45 -13.51 -8.02 -16.87
C GLY A 45 -13.45 -6.83 -15.91
N ASP A 46 -13.54 -7.07 -14.60
CA ASP A 46 -13.46 -6.04 -13.56
C ASP A 46 -12.02 -5.87 -13.01
N VAL A 47 -11.05 -6.64 -13.48
CA VAL A 47 -9.66 -6.50 -13.03
C VAL A 47 -8.97 -5.38 -13.80
N VAL A 48 -8.35 -4.45 -13.08
CA VAL A 48 -7.59 -3.36 -13.70
C VAL A 48 -6.33 -3.93 -14.39
N LYS A 49 -6.12 -3.55 -15.65
CA LYS A 49 -4.91 -3.87 -16.40
C LYS A 49 -3.93 -2.70 -16.38
N LEU A 50 -2.65 -3.01 -16.20
CA LEU A 50 -1.54 -2.08 -16.32
C LEU A 50 -1.20 -1.84 -17.79
N SER A 51 -0.34 -0.86 -18.05
CA SER A 51 0.11 -0.51 -19.41
C SER A 51 0.80 -1.66 -20.16
N ASP A 52 1.37 -2.62 -19.43
CA ASP A 52 2.02 -3.81 -19.99
C ASP A 52 1.06 -5.03 -20.10
N ASN A 53 -0.25 -4.82 -19.95
CA ASN A 53 -1.30 -5.84 -19.90
C ASN A 53 -1.24 -6.81 -18.73
N THR A 54 -0.35 -6.61 -17.75
CA THR A 54 -0.40 -7.34 -16.48
C THR A 54 -1.47 -6.77 -15.55
N THR A 55 -1.80 -7.47 -14.47
CA THR A 55 -2.82 -7.05 -13.50
C THR A 55 -2.26 -6.83 -12.10
N GLU A 56 -1.00 -7.16 -11.89
CA GLU A 56 -0.35 -7.18 -10.59
C GLU A 56 0.43 -5.89 -10.35
N LEU A 57 -0.01 -5.09 -9.38
CA LEU A 57 0.77 -3.97 -8.89
C LEU A 57 1.81 -4.48 -7.90
N LYS A 58 3.05 -4.55 -8.37
CA LYS A 58 4.20 -4.95 -7.57
C LYS A 58 4.70 -3.80 -6.72
N TYR A 59 4.83 -4.03 -5.42
CA TYR A 59 5.50 -3.16 -4.46
C TYR A 59 6.66 -3.92 -3.80
N MET A 60 7.41 -3.28 -2.91
CA MET A 60 8.45 -3.98 -2.18
C MET A 60 7.83 -5.00 -1.21
N HIS A 61 8.08 -6.29 -1.44
CA HIS A 61 7.61 -7.46 -0.66
C HIS A 61 6.11 -7.76 -0.70
N TYR A 62 5.32 -7.02 -1.47
CA TYR A 62 3.89 -7.27 -1.56
C TYR A 62 3.33 -6.88 -2.92
N SER A 63 2.17 -7.43 -3.25
CA SER A 63 1.45 -7.14 -4.48
C SER A 63 -0.03 -6.85 -4.21
N VAL A 64 -0.63 -6.10 -5.14
CA VAL A 64 -2.06 -5.73 -5.11
C VAL A 64 -2.68 -6.00 -6.47
N VAL A 65 -3.94 -6.46 -6.49
CA VAL A 65 -4.78 -6.52 -7.69
C VAL A 65 -6.01 -5.67 -7.46
N MET A 66 -6.35 -4.79 -8.41
CA MET A 66 -7.42 -3.80 -8.27
C MET A 66 -8.69 -4.19 -9.02
N SER A 67 -9.84 -3.82 -8.46
CA SER A 67 -11.16 -3.81 -9.10
C SER A 67 -11.40 -2.46 -9.78
N ALA A 68 -11.75 -2.47 -11.06
CA ALA A 68 -12.00 -1.28 -11.86
C ALA A 68 -13.32 -0.60 -11.44
N SER A 69 -14.39 -1.38 -11.26
CA SER A 69 -15.71 -0.86 -10.88
C SER A 69 -15.75 -0.33 -9.44
N ARG A 70 -14.98 -0.91 -8.53
CA ARG A 70 -14.95 -0.49 -7.11
C ARG A 70 -13.84 0.50 -6.80
N GLN A 71 -12.85 0.64 -7.67
CA GLN A 71 -11.66 1.48 -7.46
C GLN A 71 -10.88 1.10 -6.17
N LEU A 72 -11.01 -0.16 -5.76
CA LEU A 72 -10.45 -0.76 -4.54
C LEU A 72 -9.77 -2.08 -4.88
N ALA A 73 -8.91 -2.58 -3.99
CA ALA A 73 -8.26 -3.87 -4.22
C ALA A 73 -9.25 -5.04 -4.14
N TRP A 74 -9.06 -6.03 -5.02
CA TRP A 74 -9.58 -7.39 -4.84
C TRP A 74 -8.87 -8.07 -3.67
N PHE A 75 -7.54 -7.96 -3.65
CA PHE A 75 -6.71 -8.48 -2.57
C PHE A 75 -5.34 -7.77 -2.54
N SER A 76 -4.67 -7.92 -1.41
CA SER A 76 -3.24 -7.67 -1.25
C SER A 76 -2.57 -8.91 -0.68
N ALA A 77 -1.35 -9.22 -1.12
CA ALA A 77 -0.57 -10.36 -0.65
C ALA A 77 0.85 -9.90 -0.32
N VAL A 78 1.33 -10.23 0.89
CA VAL A 78 2.62 -9.77 1.43
C VAL A 78 3.47 -10.96 1.88
N ASN A 79 4.77 -10.88 1.61
CA ASN A 79 5.77 -11.75 2.21
C ASN A 79 6.33 -11.09 3.47
N ILE A 80 6.44 -11.85 4.56
CA ILE A 80 6.93 -11.34 5.85
C ILE A 80 8.10 -12.20 6.29
N ASP A 81 9.30 -11.62 6.31
CA ASP A 81 10.46 -12.26 6.95
C ASP A 81 10.60 -11.77 8.40
N GLY A 82 10.17 -12.60 9.34
CA GLY A 82 10.29 -12.30 10.77
C GLY A 82 11.72 -12.31 11.30
N SER A 83 12.67 -12.91 10.58
CA SER A 83 14.08 -13.01 11.02
C SER A 83 14.87 -11.73 10.80
N VAL A 84 14.45 -10.90 9.84
CA VAL A 84 15.10 -9.64 9.46
C VAL A 84 14.13 -8.46 9.43
N ILE A 85 13.08 -8.52 10.26
CA ILE A 85 12.11 -7.42 10.41
C ILE A 85 12.77 -6.21 11.07
N GLN A 86 12.47 -5.01 10.57
CA GLN A 86 12.92 -3.75 11.14
C GLN A 86 11.74 -2.93 11.67
N ARG A 87 11.92 -2.31 12.84
CA ARG A 87 10.93 -1.41 13.42
C ARG A 87 11.26 0.03 13.04
N LEU A 88 10.66 0.50 11.95
CA LEU A 88 10.77 1.87 11.52
C LEU A 88 9.76 2.77 12.25
N ALA A 89 10.25 3.90 12.75
CA ALA A 89 9.39 4.97 13.21
C ALA A 89 8.54 5.52 12.06
N ARG A 90 7.49 6.25 12.40
CA ARG A 90 6.62 6.91 11.40
C ARG A 90 7.38 7.99 10.61
N THR A 91 8.46 8.53 11.19
CA THR A 91 9.39 9.49 10.60
C THR A 91 10.44 8.88 9.68
N ASP A 92 10.66 7.55 9.75
CA ASP A 92 11.68 6.87 8.96
C ASP A 92 11.19 6.66 7.52
N ARG A 93 11.69 7.50 6.62
CA ARG A 93 11.35 7.51 5.18
C ARG A 93 12.53 7.06 4.33
N ASN A 94 12.25 6.74 3.07
CA ASN A 94 13.30 6.43 2.08
C ASN A 94 14.30 7.61 1.97
N PRO A 95 15.61 7.38 2.20
CA PRO A 95 16.62 8.43 2.17
C PRO A 95 16.79 9.06 0.79
N ASP A 96 16.42 8.34 -0.28
CA ASP A 96 16.44 8.85 -1.66
C ASP A 96 15.36 9.92 -1.92
N ARG A 97 14.57 10.27 -0.89
CA ARG A 97 13.38 11.13 -0.97
C ARG A 97 13.35 12.11 0.23
N PRO A 98 14.13 13.20 0.19
CA PRO A 98 14.25 14.15 1.29
C PRO A 98 13.05 15.11 1.44
N GLU A 99 11.95 14.87 0.71
CA GLU A 99 10.77 15.73 0.71
C GLU A 99 10.04 15.65 2.06
N ALA A 100 10.58 16.40 3.03
CA ALA A 100 9.92 16.71 4.28
C ALA A 100 8.57 17.34 3.96
N VAL A 101 7.48 16.63 4.26
CA VAL A 101 6.14 17.16 4.04
C VAL A 101 5.86 18.15 5.17
N ARG A 102 6.26 19.40 4.97
CA ARG A 102 5.86 20.51 5.83
C ARG A 102 4.41 20.83 5.56
N THR A 103 3.58 20.79 6.59
CA THR A 103 2.19 21.28 6.53
C THR A 103 2.06 22.60 7.27
N ARG A 104 0.91 23.28 7.09
CA ARG A 104 0.63 24.60 7.68
C ARG A 104 0.47 24.57 9.22
N ALA A 105 0.36 23.37 9.82
CA ALA A 105 0.12 23.15 11.24
C ALA A 105 1.39 22.75 12.04
N GLY A 106 2.56 22.67 11.40
CA GLY A 106 3.82 22.19 12.00
C GLY A 106 4.38 20.96 11.28
N GLU A 107 5.40 20.33 11.88
CA GLU A 107 5.85 18.98 11.52
C GLU A 107 4.71 18.00 11.85
N LEU A 108 3.76 17.83 10.93
CA LEU A 108 3.00 16.60 10.92
C LEU A 108 4.02 15.50 10.62
N GLU A 109 4.08 14.50 11.48
CA GLU A 109 4.66 13.20 11.20
C GLU A 109 4.45 12.93 9.70
N ALA A 110 5.53 12.81 8.92
CA ALA A 110 5.48 12.63 7.47
C ALA A 110 4.71 11.35 7.02
N ALA A 111 4.07 10.68 7.97
CA ALA A 111 3.41 9.39 8.02
C ALA A 111 1.95 9.36 7.54
N ASP A 112 1.36 10.48 7.13
CA ASP A 112 -0.07 10.52 6.72
C ASP A 112 -0.31 11.07 5.30
N VAL A 113 0.73 11.06 4.45
CA VAL A 113 0.58 11.43 3.04
C VAL A 113 0.31 10.22 2.19
N TRP A 114 -0.91 10.15 1.67
CA TRP A 114 -1.35 9.14 0.73
C TRP A 114 -0.98 9.51 -0.71
N TRP A 115 -0.73 8.50 -1.52
CA TRP A 115 -0.37 8.65 -2.93
C TRP A 115 -1.29 7.84 -3.83
N PHE A 116 -1.72 8.44 -4.95
CA PHE A 116 -2.18 7.71 -6.11
C PHE A 116 -0.99 7.07 -6.82
N ASP A 117 -1.20 5.84 -7.26
CA ASP A 117 -0.27 5.09 -8.09
C ASP A 117 -0.46 5.48 -9.55
N GLY A 118 0.54 6.12 -10.16
CA GLY A 118 0.50 6.55 -11.55
C GLY A 118 0.70 5.43 -12.58
N ARG A 119 0.79 4.17 -12.15
CA ARG A 119 0.65 3.00 -13.05
C ARG A 119 -0.81 2.75 -13.45
N LEU A 120 -1.76 3.33 -12.72
CA LEU A 120 -3.18 3.24 -13.01
C LEU A 120 -3.75 4.57 -13.52
N SER A 121 -4.90 4.49 -14.19
CA SER A 121 -5.73 5.67 -14.42
C SER A 121 -6.18 6.29 -13.08
N PRO A 122 -6.30 7.62 -12.97
CA PRO A 122 -6.88 8.26 -11.79
C PRO A 122 -8.26 7.71 -11.41
N ASP A 123 -9.07 7.32 -12.40
CA ASP A 123 -10.43 6.79 -12.20
C ASP A 123 -10.46 5.32 -11.74
N ALA A 124 -9.30 4.68 -11.59
CA ALA A 124 -9.18 3.32 -11.06
C ALA A 124 -8.85 3.28 -9.56
N GLN A 125 -8.76 4.44 -8.91
CA GLN A 125 -8.41 4.58 -7.50
C GLN A 125 -9.39 5.52 -6.82
N VAL A 126 -9.95 5.07 -5.71
CA VAL A 126 -10.84 5.93 -4.93
C VAL A 126 -10.02 7.02 -4.23
N GLY A 127 -10.47 8.27 -4.35
CA GLY A 127 -9.82 9.44 -3.74
C GLY A 127 -10.41 9.82 -2.38
N GLY A 128 -10.06 11.02 -1.90
CA GLY A 128 -10.45 11.51 -0.57
C GLY A 128 -11.95 11.70 -0.34
N ILE A 129 -12.77 11.70 -1.40
CA ILE A 129 -14.21 12.01 -1.32
C ILE A 129 -15.01 11.07 -0.41
N ILE A 130 -14.57 9.82 -0.28
CA ILE A 130 -15.24 8.82 0.57
C ILE A 130 -14.69 8.80 2.02
N TYR A 131 -13.60 9.53 2.29
CA TYR A 131 -12.91 9.55 3.58
C TYR A 131 -13.15 10.88 4.29
N ASP A 132 -12.88 11.99 3.60
CA ASP A 132 -12.93 13.34 4.15
C ASP A 132 -14.36 13.70 4.59
N GLY A 133 -14.55 14.01 5.88
CA GLY A 133 -15.84 14.36 6.45
C GLY A 133 -16.78 13.18 6.69
N THR A 134 -16.25 11.95 6.72
CA THR A 134 -16.98 10.71 7.02
C THR A 134 -16.37 9.96 8.22
N ASP A 135 -17.02 8.89 8.68
CA ASP A 135 -16.48 7.99 9.72
C ASP A 135 -15.46 6.96 9.18
N PHE A 136 -15.04 7.07 7.92
CA PHE A 136 -14.06 6.18 7.32
C PHE A 136 -12.64 6.73 7.42
N ASP A 137 -11.75 5.90 7.94
CA ASP A 137 -10.31 6.12 7.89
C ASP A 137 -9.70 5.54 6.61
N TYR A 138 -8.53 6.06 6.25
CA TYR A 138 -7.63 5.46 5.26
C TYR A 138 -6.98 4.19 5.82
N GLY A 139 -7.69 3.07 5.69
CA GLY A 139 -7.26 1.78 6.21
C GLY A 139 -6.32 1.04 5.27
N HIS A 140 -5.18 0.57 5.79
CA HIS A 140 -4.25 -0.26 5.03
C HIS A 140 -4.80 -1.68 4.83
N LEU A 141 -4.56 -2.28 3.66
CA LEU A 141 -4.75 -3.71 3.42
C LEU A 141 -3.50 -4.50 3.88
N THR A 142 -2.36 -4.29 3.21
CA THR A 142 -1.04 -4.69 3.74
C THR A 142 -0.58 -3.67 4.75
N ARG A 143 -0.29 -4.10 5.98
CA ARG A 143 0.05 -3.18 7.08
C ARG A 143 1.42 -2.56 6.85
N ARG A 144 1.59 -1.36 7.37
CA ARG A 144 2.82 -0.57 7.26
C ARG A 144 4.10 -1.36 7.58
N LEU A 145 4.08 -2.19 8.63
CA LEU A 145 5.28 -2.89 9.11
C LEU A 145 5.41 -4.33 8.57
N ASP A 146 4.40 -4.87 7.90
CA ASP A 146 4.45 -6.24 7.37
C ASP A 146 5.56 -6.43 6.32
N PRO A 147 5.74 -5.52 5.35
CA PRO A 147 6.80 -5.66 4.34
C PRO A 147 8.16 -5.09 4.80
N VAL A 148 8.30 -4.63 6.05
CA VAL A 148 9.47 -3.88 6.52
C VAL A 148 10.53 -4.83 7.07
N TRP A 149 11.21 -5.54 6.17
CA TRP A 149 12.30 -6.47 6.48
C TRP A 149 13.43 -6.39 5.44
N GLY A 150 14.65 -6.81 5.79
CA GLY A 150 15.84 -6.72 4.90
C GLY A 150 16.80 -5.56 5.23
N ASP A 151 17.49 -5.00 4.23
CA ASP A 151 18.46 -3.92 4.41
C ASP A 151 17.83 -2.53 4.61
N ASP A 152 18.58 -1.56 5.16
CA ASP A 152 18.09 -0.22 5.53
C ASP A 152 17.36 0.52 4.40
N ARG A 153 17.84 0.40 3.16
CA ARG A 153 17.19 1.07 2.03
C ARG A 153 15.88 0.38 1.66
N THR A 154 15.89 -0.95 1.59
CA THR A 154 14.71 -1.77 1.27
C THR A 154 13.58 -1.57 2.27
N VAL A 155 13.87 -1.56 3.57
CA VAL A 155 12.84 -1.43 4.61
C VAL A 155 12.13 -0.07 4.56
N ARG A 156 12.86 1.00 4.25
CA ARG A 156 12.29 2.35 4.13
C ARG A 156 11.43 2.50 2.88
N ILE A 157 11.88 1.89 1.78
CA ILE A 157 11.09 1.76 0.55
C ILE A 157 9.80 0.98 0.80
N ALA A 158 9.88 -0.18 1.46
CA ALA A 158 8.73 -1.02 1.74
C ALA A 158 7.71 -0.31 2.64
N ASN A 159 8.18 0.41 3.65
CA ASN A 159 7.34 1.27 4.49
C ASN A 159 6.60 2.34 3.67
N ASP A 160 7.31 3.04 2.78
CA ASP A 160 6.70 4.10 1.94
C ASP A 160 5.73 3.52 0.90
N ASP A 161 6.03 2.35 0.37
CA ASP A 161 5.18 1.62 -0.56
C ASP A 161 3.82 1.22 0.04
N THR A 162 3.63 1.24 1.36
CA THR A 162 2.33 0.93 1.97
C THR A 162 1.29 2.06 1.90
N PHE A 163 1.71 3.30 1.62
CA PHE A 163 0.88 4.51 1.63
C PHE A 163 0.25 4.89 0.28
N TYR A 164 -0.05 3.89 -0.55
CA TYR A 164 -0.75 4.11 -1.82
C TYR A 164 -2.24 3.81 -1.70
N MET A 165 -3.07 4.57 -2.42
CA MET A 165 -4.52 4.39 -2.45
C MET A 165 -4.94 3.01 -2.95
N THR A 166 -4.10 2.36 -3.77
CA THR A 166 -4.25 0.96 -4.20
C THR A 166 -4.17 -0.04 -3.03
N ASN A 167 -3.42 0.27 -1.98
CA ASN A 167 -3.34 -0.51 -0.74
C ASN A 167 -4.33 0.00 0.33
N CYS A 168 -5.20 0.96 -0.02
CA CYS A 168 -6.14 1.58 0.89
C CYS A 168 -7.56 1.01 0.70
N THR A 169 -8.32 0.92 1.79
CA THR A 169 -9.75 0.61 1.78
C THR A 169 -10.46 1.42 2.85
N PRO A 170 -11.73 1.84 2.65
CA PRO A 170 -12.49 2.52 3.69
C PRO A 170 -12.66 1.58 4.89
N GLN A 171 -12.11 1.97 6.04
CA GLN A 171 -12.27 1.23 7.29
C GLN A 171 -12.99 2.10 8.29
N ALA A 172 -14.05 1.58 8.91
CA ALA A 172 -14.76 2.31 9.96
C ALA A 172 -13.79 2.70 11.07
N HIS A 173 -13.77 3.97 11.46
CA HIS A 173 -12.78 4.53 12.38
C HIS A 173 -12.60 3.67 13.64
N ARG A 174 -13.70 3.22 14.25
CA ARG A 174 -13.69 2.38 15.46
C ARG A 174 -12.95 1.04 15.31
N LEU A 175 -12.88 0.51 14.09
CA LEU A 175 -12.16 -0.73 13.78
C LEU A 175 -10.67 -0.48 13.52
N ASN A 176 -10.35 0.62 12.85
CA ASN A 176 -8.99 1.00 12.47
C ASN A 176 -8.19 1.62 13.64
N SER A 177 -8.84 2.38 14.53
CA SER A 177 -8.19 3.11 15.62
C SER A 177 -8.14 2.35 16.96
N ARG A 178 -8.89 1.24 17.11
CA ARG A 178 -8.86 0.44 18.34
C ARG A 178 -7.84 -0.68 18.25
N LEU A 179 -6.80 -0.57 19.10
CA LEU A 179 -5.77 -1.56 19.42
C LEU A 179 -6.28 -3.00 19.64
N SER A 180 -7.58 -3.22 19.87
CA SER A 180 -8.17 -4.52 20.24
C SER A 180 -8.77 -5.33 19.10
N CYS A 181 -8.98 -4.78 17.90
CA CYS A 181 -9.83 -5.44 16.89
C CYS A 181 -9.09 -5.87 15.62
N TRP A 182 -7.92 -5.28 15.36
CA TRP A 182 -7.08 -5.59 14.20
C TRP A 182 -5.66 -6.05 14.62
N CYS A 183 -5.08 -5.46 15.68
CA CYS A 183 -3.67 -5.59 16.07
C CYS A 183 -3.35 -6.67 17.13
N ARG A 184 -3.71 -7.93 16.92
CA ARG A 184 -3.09 -9.05 17.66
C ARG A 184 -2.71 -10.20 16.73
N THR A 185 -1.42 -10.35 16.46
CA THR A 185 -0.80 -11.66 16.66
C THR A 185 -0.63 -11.82 18.17
N ARG A 186 -1.08 -12.93 18.73
CA ARG A 186 -0.77 -13.27 20.13
C ARG A 186 0.71 -13.55 20.29
#